data_AF-A0A2S6T9D0-F1
#
_entry.id   AF-A0A2S6T9D0-F1
#
_cell.length_a   1.000
_cell.length_b   1.000
_cell.length_c   1.000
_cell.angle_alpha   90.00
_cell.angle_beta   90.00
_cell.angle_gamma   90.00
#
_symmetry.space_group_name_H-M   'P 1'
#
loop_
_entity.id
_entity.type
_entity.pdbx_description
1 polymer ?
#
loop_
_entity_poly.entity_id
_entity_poly.type
_entity_poly.pdbx_seq_one_letter_code
_entity_poly.pdbx_strand_id
1 'polypeptide(L)'
;ILMHHFATSFEQVTHRLTNLQRPGNEGVPFHFLKTDIAGNVSKRFSLSGIHIPRHGGSCPRWNVYIAFLNPGRIHPQISKMPDGRTYFCIARAFEKGVEKHGMPKSFVSIGLGCDIQYAKELTYSEGMDLQNKKLETPIGVSCRICPREDCQQRAFPPIDKELKLDISYRGTSPYVTI
;
A
#
# COMPACT_ATOMS: atom_id res chain seq x y z
N ILE A 1 -9.30 -5.18 -18.55
CA ILE A 1 -9.25 -4.55 -19.89
C ILE A 1 -7.81 -4.47 -20.41
N LEU A 2 -6.93 -3.63 -19.85
CA LEU A 2 -5.54 -3.45 -20.36
C LEU A 2 -4.75 -4.76 -20.52
N MET A 3 -4.77 -5.63 -19.51
CA MET A 3 -4.12 -6.97 -19.57
C MET A 3 -4.57 -7.78 -20.80
N HIS A 4 -5.88 -7.77 -21.07
CA HIS A 4 -6.48 -8.52 -22.17
C HIS A 4 -6.14 -7.87 -23.51
N HIS A 5 -6.26 -6.55 -23.62
CA HIS A 5 -6.00 -5.81 -24.85
C HIS A 5 -4.53 -5.94 -25.31
N PHE A 6 -3.59 -5.89 -24.37
CA PHE A 6 -2.16 -5.96 -24.68
C PHE A 6 -1.54 -7.35 -24.48
N ALA A 7 -2.34 -8.39 -24.20
CA ALA A 7 -1.85 -9.74 -23.88
C ALA A 7 -0.71 -9.76 -22.84
N THR A 8 -0.88 -9.01 -21.75
CA THR A 8 0.14 -8.81 -20.71
C THR A 8 -0.38 -9.11 -19.31
N SER A 9 0.54 -9.43 -18.40
CA SER A 9 0.24 -9.65 -16.99
C SER A 9 -0.14 -8.34 -16.26
N PHE A 10 -0.76 -8.47 -15.09
CA PHE A 10 -1.07 -7.33 -14.21
C PHE A 10 0.20 -6.55 -13.83
N GLU A 11 1.30 -7.25 -13.57
CA GLU A 11 2.60 -6.64 -13.26
C GLU A 11 3.15 -5.82 -14.42
N GLN A 12 3.09 -6.34 -15.66
CA GLN A 12 3.57 -5.61 -16.83
C GLN A 12 2.74 -4.35 -17.09
N VAL A 13 1.41 -4.44 -16.98
CA VAL A 13 0.52 -3.29 -17.12
C VAL A 13 0.83 -2.22 -16.07
N THR A 14 0.86 -2.59 -14.79
CA THR A 14 1.09 -1.65 -13.69
C THR A 14 2.50 -1.05 -13.73
N HIS A 15 3.52 -1.81 -14.13
CA HIS A 15 4.87 -1.30 -14.38
C HIS A 15 4.92 -0.31 -15.57
N ARG A 16 4.12 -0.53 -16.61
CA ARG A 16 4.06 0.42 -17.73
C ARG A 16 3.40 1.73 -17.29
N LEU A 17 2.34 1.66 -16.49
CA LEU A 17 1.62 2.83 -15.98
C LEU A 17 2.53 3.76 -15.16
N THR A 18 3.52 3.25 -14.44
CA THR A 18 4.47 4.09 -13.68
C THR A 18 5.50 4.82 -14.54
N ASN A 19 5.44 4.75 -15.87
CA ASN A 19 6.44 5.33 -16.75
C ASN A 19 5.82 6.12 -17.93
N LEU A 20 4.53 6.49 -17.82
CA LEU A 20 3.82 7.28 -18.83
C LEU A 20 4.05 8.78 -18.62
N GLN A 21 5.30 9.24 -18.65
CA GLN A 21 5.67 10.65 -18.36
C GLN A 21 6.34 11.31 -19.56
N ARG A 22 5.82 11.06 -20.77
CA ARG A 22 6.31 11.72 -21.98
C ARG A 22 5.85 13.19 -21.95
N PRO A 23 6.76 14.17 -22.12
CA PRO A 23 6.37 15.58 -22.09
C PRO A 23 5.23 15.91 -23.05
N GLY A 24 4.19 16.59 -22.55
CA GLY A 24 2.99 16.97 -23.30
C GLY A 24 1.98 15.84 -23.53
N ASN A 25 2.22 14.66 -22.95
CA ASN A 25 1.29 13.53 -22.95
C ASN A 25 1.52 12.67 -21.69
N GLU A 26 1.55 13.33 -20.54
CA GLU A 26 1.73 12.72 -19.24
C GLU A 26 0.44 12.00 -18.81
N GLY A 27 0.59 10.76 -18.35
CA GLY A 27 -0.46 10.05 -17.62
C GLY A 27 -0.38 10.32 -16.11
N VAL A 28 -1.32 9.74 -15.37
CA VAL A 28 -1.36 9.82 -13.90
C VAL A 28 -0.01 9.40 -13.28
N PRO A 29 0.59 10.21 -12.38
CA PRO A 29 1.85 9.87 -11.74
C PRO A 29 1.65 8.80 -10.66
N PHE A 30 1.92 7.56 -11.01
CA PHE A 30 1.74 6.42 -10.12
C PHE A 30 2.96 6.11 -9.24
N HIS A 31 2.70 5.65 -8.02
CA HIS A 31 3.61 4.78 -7.29
C HIS A 31 3.25 3.31 -7.51
N PHE A 32 4.24 2.45 -7.31
CA PHE A 32 4.11 1.01 -7.42
C PHE A 32 4.92 0.33 -6.32
N LEU A 33 4.35 -0.74 -5.78
CA LEU A 33 4.99 -1.61 -4.80
C LEU A 33 4.71 -3.07 -5.17
N LYS A 34 5.72 -3.93 -5.13
CA LYS A 34 5.54 -5.38 -5.18
C LYS A 34 6.06 -6.03 -3.91
N THR A 35 5.18 -6.73 -3.19
CA THR A 35 5.52 -7.39 -1.92
C THR A 35 5.14 -8.87 -1.92
N ASP A 36 5.77 -9.66 -1.05
CA ASP A 36 5.34 -11.02 -0.70
C ASP A 36 4.59 -11.04 0.64
N ILE A 37 4.13 -12.23 1.04
CA ILE A 37 3.38 -12.43 2.28
C ILE A 37 4.18 -12.12 3.56
N ALA A 38 5.51 -12.15 3.48
CA ALA A 38 6.39 -11.83 4.61
C ALA A 38 6.66 -10.33 4.73
N GLY A 39 6.16 -9.53 3.79
CA GLY A 39 6.35 -8.10 3.75
C GLY A 39 7.62 -7.65 3.03
N ASN A 40 8.37 -8.57 2.41
CA ASN A 40 9.53 -8.19 1.62
C ASN A 40 9.05 -7.43 0.40
N VAL A 41 9.69 -6.30 0.11
CA VAL A 41 9.37 -5.48 -1.05
C VAL A 41 10.44 -5.68 -2.11
N SER A 42 10.05 -6.28 -3.23
CA SER A 42 10.93 -6.69 -4.33
C SER A 42 11.06 -5.64 -5.44
N LYS A 43 10.08 -4.74 -5.60
CA LYS A 43 10.10 -3.65 -6.59
C LYS A 43 9.36 -2.42 -6.04
N ARG A 44 9.88 -1.23 -6.35
CA ARG A 44 9.39 0.07 -5.85
C ARG A 44 9.55 1.14 -6.93
N PHE A 45 8.49 1.90 -7.19
CA PHE A 45 8.54 3.14 -7.98
C PHE A 45 7.66 4.18 -7.27
N SER A 46 8.05 5.45 -7.23
CA SER A 46 7.25 6.49 -6.55
C SER A 46 7.26 7.82 -7.30
N LEU A 47 6.44 7.92 -8.36
CA LEU A 47 6.18 9.21 -9.01
C LEU A 47 5.09 10.04 -8.30
N SER A 48 4.15 9.38 -7.62
CA SER A 48 3.09 10.07 -6.85
C SER A 48 3.59 10.90 -5.66
N GLY A 49 4.86 10.73 -5.26
CA GLY A 49 5.43 11.35 -4.07
C GLY A 49 5.14 10.63 -2.75
N ILE A 50 4.44 9.49 -2.73
CA ILE A 50 4.29 8.70 -1.49
C ILE A 50 5.65 8.18 -1.02
N HIS A 51 5.89 8.21 0.28
CA HIS A 51 7.10 7.66 0.88
C HIS A 51 7.00 6.14 1.04
N ILE A 52 7.79 5.40 0.25
CA ILE A 52 7.90 3.93 0.33
C ILE A 52 9.16 3.57 1.12
N PRO A 53 9.08 2.67 2.14
CA PRO A 53 10.25 2.26 2.91
C PRO A 53 11.29 1.55 2.02
N ARG A 54 12.54 2.00 2.11
CA ARG A 54 13.68 1.31 1.47
C ARG A 54 14.12 0.08 2.26
N HIS A 55 14.10 0.19 3.59
CA HIS A 55 14.53 -0.86 4.52
C HIS A 55 13.49 -1.07 5.62
N GLY A 56 13.51 -2.25 6.24
CA GLY A 56 12.58 -2.63 7.29
C GLY A 56 11.16 -2.97 6.78
N GLY A 57 10.26 -3.26 7.72
CA GLY A 57 8.87 -3.58 7.41
C GLY A 57 8.04 -2.32 7.09
N SER A 58 7.24 -2.40 6.03
CA SER A 58 6.26 -1.36 5.70
C SER A 58 5.07 -1.39 6.65
N CYS A 59 4.27 -0.32 6.66
CA CYS A 59 3.07 -0.27 7.48
C CYS A 59 2.07 -1.38 7.06
N PRO A 60 1.65 -2.27 7.98
CA PRO A 60 0.76 -3.39 7.67
C PRO A 60 -0.65 -2.95 7.24
N ARG A 61 -1.02 -1.68 7.46
CA ARG A 61 -2.31 -1.10 7.06
C ARG A 61 -2.42 -0.81 5.56
N TRP A 62 -1.32 -0.90 4.81
CA TRP A 62 -1.36 -0.71 3.36
C TRP A 62 -2.16 -1.85 2.71
N ASN A 63 -3.05 -1.51 1.78
CA ASN A 63 -3.91 -2.48 1.09
C ASN A 63 -3.17 -3.59 0.33
N VAL A 64 -1.88 -3.40 0.02
CA VAL A 64 -1.02 -4.46 -0.53
C VAL A 64 -1.00 -5.72 0.34
N TYR A 65 -1.11 -5.57 1.66
CA TYR A 65 -1.14 -6.70 2.59
C TYR A 65 -2.52 -7.32 2.72
N ILE A 66 -3.58 -6.50 2.72
CA ILE A 66 -4.98 -6.97 2.72
C ILE A 66 -5.27 -7.82 1.47
N ALA A 67 -4.66 -7.48 0.34
CA ALA A 67 -4.87 -8.19 -0.91
C ALA A 67 -4.51 -9.69 -0.85
N PHE A 68 -3.61 -10.11 0.06
CA PHE A 68 -3.30 -11.52 0.27
C PHE A 68 -4.45 -12.32 0.88
N LEU A 69 -5.37 -11.67 1.60
CA LEU A 69 -6.54 -12.34 2.19
C LEU A 69 -7.55 -12.79 1.14
N ASN A 70 -7.58 -12.11 -0.01
CA ASN A 70 -8.47 -12.44 -1.13
C ASN A 70 -7.72 -12.29 -2.46
N PRO A 71 -6.83 -13.24 -2.80
CA PRO A 71 -6.07 -13.20 -4.03
C PRO A 71 -6.96 -13.15 -5.27
N GLY A 72 -6.48 -12.52 -6.33
CA GLY A 72 -7.21 -12.35 -7.59
C GLY A 72 -8.19 -11.17 -7.60
N ARG A 73 -8.60 -10.64 -6.45
CA ARG A 73 -9.47 -9.44 -6.33
C ARG A 73 -8.67 -8.15 -6.21
N ILE A 74 -9.23 -7.05 -6.72
CA ILE A 74 -8.68 -5.70 -6.57
C ILE A 74 -9.23 -5.08 -5.28
N HIS A 75 -8.34 -4.53 -4.47
CA HIS A 75 -8.64 -3.91 -3.18
C HIS A 75 -8.34 -2.41 -3.25
N PRO A 76 -9.36 -1.54 -3.44
CA PRO A 76 -9.17 -0.10 -3.37
C PRO A 76 -9.00 0.36 -1.91
N GLN A 77 -8.22 1.43 -1.72
CA GLN A 77 -8.02 2.07 -0.42
C GLN A 77 -7.71 3.55 -0.63
N ILE A 78 -8.35 4.40 0.17
CA ILE A 78 -7.93 5.79 0.33
C ILE A 78 -6.93 5.82 1.48
N SER A 79 -5.68 6.15 1.20
CA SER A 79 -4.54 6.03 2.10
C SER A 79 -4.08 7.41 2.56
N LYS A 80 -4.11 7.65 3.89
CA LYS A 80 -3.68 8.93 4.48
C LYS A 80 -2.30 8.79 5.13
N MET A 81 -1.31 9.50 4.61
CA MET A 81 0.03 9.55 5.18
C MET A 81 0.08 10.47 6.41
N PRO A 82 1.09 10.32 7.30
CA PRO A 82 1.23 11.16 8.49
C PRO A 82 1.47 12.64 8.19
N ASP A 83 2.01 12.96 7.01
CA ASP A 83 2.22 14.34 6.52
C ASP A 83 0.94 15.01 6.01
N GLY A 84 -0.20 14.32 6.08
CA GLY A 84 -1.49 14.85 5.64
C GLY A 84 -1.80 14.61 4.17
N ARG A 85 -0.89 14.03 3.37
CA ARG A 85 -1.18 13.70 1.96
C ARG A 85 -2.09 12.47 1.87
N THR A 86 -3.05 12.53 0.96
CA THR A 86 -4.01 11.44 0.70
C THR A 86 -3.75 10.84 -0.68
N TYR A 87 -3.79 9.52 -0.76
CA TYR A 87 -3.56 8.76 -1.98
C TYR A 87 -4.73 7.83 -2.26
N PHE A 88 -5.05 7.64 -3.53
CA PHE A 88 -5.91 6.53 -3.95
C PHE A 88 -5.05 5.37 -4.42
N CYS A 89 -5.21 4.22 -3.77
CA CYS A 89 -4.40 3.03 -4.00
C CYS A 89 -5.30 1.86 -4.36
N ILE A 90 -4.84 1.02 -5.28
CA ILE A 90 -5.37 -0.31 -5.54
C ILE A 90 -4.30 -1.36 -5.25
N ALA A 91 -4.72 -2.53 -4.79
CA ALA A 91 -3.83 -3.66 -4.63
C ALA A 91 -4.45 -4.95 -5.15
N ARG A 92 -3.63 -5.85 -5.70
CA ARG A 92 -4.05 -7.18 -6.13
C ARG A 92 -2.95 -8.18 -5.85
N ALA A 93 -3.30 -9.25 -5.14
CA ALA A 93 -2.43 -10.42 -4.98
C ALA A 93 -2.70 -11.46 -6.07
N PHE A 94 -1.65 -12.16 -6.47
CA PHE A 94 -1.71 -13.24 -7.46
C PHE A 94 -0.65 -14.30 -7.15
N GLU A 95 -0.93 -15.51 -7.62
CA GLU A 95 -0.01 -16.65 -7.48
C GLU A 95 1.28 -16.37 -8.26
N LYS A 96 2.41 -16.74 -7.66
CA LYS A 96 3.75 -16.62 -8.24
C LYS A 96 4.38 -18.00 -8.36
N GLY A 97 5.03 -18.23 -9.50
CA GLY A 97 5.84 -19.41 -9.75
C GLY A 97 5.11 -20.46 -10.57
N VAL A 98 5.77 -21.60 -10.75
CA VAL A 98 5.21 -22.76 -11.45
C VAL A 98 4.54 -23.65 -10.43
N GLU A 99 3.32 -24.07 -10.72
CA GLU A 99 2.59 -25.04 -9.89
C GLU A 99 3.35 -26.37 -9.85
N LYS A 100 3.54 -26.90 -8.65
CA LYS A 100 4.15 -28.21 -8.43
C LYS A 100 3.24 -29.00 -7.51
N HIS A 101 2.98 -30.25 -7.88
CA HIS A 101 2.12 -31.14 -7.10
C HIS A 101 2.64 -31.22 -5.65
N GLY A 102 1.74 -30.99 -4.68
CA GLY A 102 2.06 -31.04 -3.25
C GLY A 102 2.83 -29.83 -2.69
N MET A 103 3.14 -28.81 -3.49
CA MET A 103 3.86 -27.62 -3.00
C MET A 103 2.91 -26.49 -2.61
N PRO A 104 3.17 -25.79 -1.49
CA PRO A 104 2.41 -24.60 -1.13
C PRO A 104 2.48 -23.52 -2.21
N LYS A 105 1.33 -22.89 -2.48
CA LYS A 105 1.25 -21.76 -3.41
C LYS A 105 1.97 -20.56 -2.84
N SER A 106 2.83 -19.94 -3.65
CA SER A 106 3.46 -18.66 -3.33
C SER A 106 2.65 -17.51 -3.91
N PHE A 107 2.57 -16.40 -3.19
CA PHE A 107 1.82 -15.22 -3.64
C PHE A 107 2.71 -13.98 -3.63
N VAL A 108 2.40 -13.07 -4.54
CA VAL A 108 2.88 -11.68 -4.48
C VAL A 108 1.70 -10.74 -4.60
N SER A 109 1.83 -9.56 -4.02
CA SER A 109 0.86 -8.48 -4.12
C SER A 109 1.49 -7.27 -4.78
N ILE A 110 0.77 -6.69 -5.73
CA ILE A 110 1.14 -5.43 -6.37
C ILE A 110 0.17 -4.35 -5.92
N GLY A 111 0.73 -3.28 -5.38
CA GLY A 111 0.05 -2.01 -5.14
C GLY A 111 0.38 -1.02 -6.25
N LEU A 112 -0.64 -0.30 -6.71
CA LEU A 112 -0.52 0.85 -7.60
C LEU A 112 -1.35 1.99 -6.99
N GLY A 113 -0.83 3.21 -6.96
CA GLY A 113 -1.62 4.33 -6.45
C GLY A 113 -1.10 5.67 -6.91
N CYS A 114 -1.91 6.69 -6.69
CA CYS A 114 -1.67 8.06 -7.13
C CYS A 114 -2.14 9.03 -6.06
N ASP A 115 -1.79 10.31 -6.19
CA ASP A 115 -2.40 11.36 -5.38
C ASP A 115 -3.93 11.33 -5.55
N ILE A 116 -4.68 11.57 -4.48
CA ILE A 116 -6.14 11.49 -4.47
C ILE A 116 -6.79 12.39 -5.54
N GLN A 117 -6.12 13.48 -5.95
CA GLN A 117 -6.64 14.35 -7.01
C GLN A 117 -6.84 13.63 -8.35
N TYR A 118 -6.05 12.60 -8.64
CA TYR A 118 -6.14 11.79 -9.86
C TYR A 118 -7.10 10.62 -9.74
N ALA A 119 -7.67 10.37 -8.56
CA ALA A 119 -8.45 9.16 -8.30
C ALA A 119 -9.65 9.00 -9.25
N LYS A 120 -10.29 10.12 -9.64
CA LYS A 120 -11.42 10.14 -10.58
C LYS A 120 -11.07 9.65 -11.98
N GLU A 121 -9.80 9.61 -12.35
CA GLU A 121 -9.33 9.05 -13.63
C GLU A 121 -9.26 7.51 -13.59
N LEU A 122 -9.40 6.90 -12.42
CA LEU A 122 -9.35 5.46 -12.23
C LEU A 122 -10.76 4.90 -12.04
N THR A 123 -11.17 3.98 -12.91
CA THR A 123 -12.40 3.18 -12.77
C THR A 123 -12.57 2.58 -11.36
N TYR A 124 -11.48 2.22 -10.69
CA TYR A 124 -11.57 1.61 -9.36
C TYR A 124 -12.05 2.55 -8.25
N SER A 125 -12.12 3.86 -8.52
CA SER A 125 -12.70 4.86 -7.61
C SER A 125 -14.21 5.02 -7.78
N GLU A 126 -14.80 4.40 -8.80
CA GLU A 126 -16.21 4.55 -9.14
C GLU A 126 -17.11 4.12 -7.96
N GLY A 127 -18.09 4.96 -7.63
CA GLY A 127 -18.99 4.76 -6.50
C GLY A 127 -18.41 5.05 -5.12
N MET A 128 -17.13 5.43 -5.02
CA MET A 128 -16.51 5.84 -3.75
C MET A 128 -16.66 7.34 -3.50
N ASP A 129 -17.06 7.72 -2.28
CA ASP A 129 -17.01 9.11 -1.84
C ASP A 129 -15.58 9.50 -1.47
N LEU A 130 -14.85 10.04 -2.46
CA LEU A 130 -13.45 10.44 -2.31
C LEU A 130 -13.22 11.60 -1.33
N GLN A 131 -14.27 12.33 -0.95
CA GLN A 131 -14.17 13.44 0.02
C GLN A 131 -14.49 13.00 1.45
N ASN A 132 -15.04 11.81 1.62
CA ASN A 132 -15.38 11.28 2.94
C ASN A 132 -14.13 10.87 3.71
N LYS A 133 -13.72 11.75 4.64
CA LYS A 133 -12.58 11.50 5.54
C LYS A 133 -12.70 10.22 6.37
N LYS A 134 -13.91 9.68 6.59
CA LYS A 134 -14.10 8.41 7.31
C LYS A 134 -13.64 7.19 6.51
N LEU A 135 -13.51 7.32 5.18
CA LEU A 135 -12.98 6.28 4.31
C LEU A 135 -11.45 6.31 4.21
N GLU A 136 -10.80 7.38 4.69
CA GLU A 136 -9.34 7.47 4.73
C GLU A 136 -8.79 6.46 5.76
N THR A 137 -7.96 5.52 5.30
CA THR A 137 -7.18 4.65 6.16
C THR A 137 -5.90 5.37 6.57
N PRO A 138 -5.70 5.71 7.86
CA PRO A 138 -4.43 6.28 8.31
C PRO A 138 -3.33 5.22 8.23
N ILE A 139 -2.36 5.46 7.35
CA ILE A 139 -1.18 4.63 7.15
C ILE A 139 0.08 5.38 7.58
N GLY A 140 1.23 4.70 7.56
CA GLY A 140 2.56 5.29 7.74
C GLY A 140 3.58 4.64 6.81
N VAL A 141 4.84 5.06 6.88
CA VAL A 141 5.94 4.46 6.12
C VAL A 141 6.37 3.13 6.77
N SER A 142 6.73 3.19 8.06
CA SER A 142 7.12 2.05 8.90
C SER A 142 6.85 2.39 10.37
N CYS A 143 6.57 1.39 11.22
CA CYS A 143 6.24 1.64 12.63
C CYS A 143 7.33 2.44 13.36
N ARG A 144 8.61 2.17 13.05
CA ARG A 144 9.77 2.79 13.70
C ARG A 144 9.93 4.29 13.47
N ILE A 145 9.25 4.84 12.46
CA ILE A 145 9.29 6.28 12.12
C ILE A 145 7.88 6.87 11.96
N CYS A 146 6.85 6.11 12.34
CA CYS A 146 5.48 6.56 12.22
C CYS A 146 5.10 7.33 13.49
N PRO A 147 4.66 8.60 13.40
CA PRO A 147 4.36 9.41 14.58
C PRO A 147 3.00 9.08 15.22
N ARG A 148 2.13 8.30 14.55
CA ARG A 148 0.74 8.02 14.98
C ARG A 148 0.67 7.27 16.31
N GLU A 149 -0.03 7.81 17.28
CA GLU A 149 -0.18 7.22 18.62
C GLU A 149 -1.44 6.35 18.74
N ASP A 150 -2.42 6.49 17.85
CA ASP A 150 -3.68 5.76 17.88
C ASP A 150 -3.69 4.49 16.99
N CYS A 151 -2.53 3.83 16.83
CA CYS A 151 -2.37 2.73 15.88
C CYS A 151 -2.37 1.34 16.53
N GLN A 152 -3.51 0.64 16.46
CA GLN A 152 -3.66 -0.73 16.96
C GLN A 152 -2.76 -1.77 16.26
N GLN A 153 -2.35 -1.52 15.01
CA GLN A 153 -1.46 -2.42 14.25
C GLN A 153 0.03 -2.07 14.43
N ARG A 154 0.39 -1.21 15.38
CA ARG A 154 1.79 -0.83 15.61
C ARG A 154 2.59 -2.05 16.11
N ALA A 155 3.59 -2.43 15.32
CA ALA A 155 4.46 -3.58 15.60
C ALA A 155 5.79 -3.23 16.30
N PHE A 156 6.22 -1.97 16.24
CA PHE A 156 7.46 -1.49 16.85
C PHE A 156 7.29 -0.07 17.43
N PRO A 157 8.02 0.28 18.50
CA PRO A 157 8.05 1.65 19.00
C PRO A 157 8.72 2.59 17.99
N PRO A 158 8.27 3.87 17.91
CA PRO A 158 9.01 4.90 17.19
C PRO A 158 10.42 5.08 17.76
N ILE A 159 11.42 5.25 16.90
CA ILE A 159 12.83 5.42 17.32
C ILE A 159 13.05 6.78 17.98
N ASP A 160 12.27 7.78 17.60
CA ASP A 160 12.35 9.17 18.05
C ASP A 160 11.53 9.44 19.32
N LYS A 161 10.92 8.41 19.93
CA LYS A 161 10.12 8.54 21.16
C LYS A 161 10.65 7.65 22.27
N GLU A 162 10.60 8.16 23.49
CA GLU A 162 10.85 7.38 24.70
C GLU A 162 9.68 6.39 24.92
N LEU A 163 10.00 5.10 25.05
CA LEU A 163 9.01 4.09 25.39
C LEU A 163 8.79 4.11 26.91
N LYS A 164 7.73 4.78 27.35
CA LYS A 164 7.27 4.70 28.75
C LYS A 164 6.44 3.43 28.90
N LEU A 165 6.55 2.70 29.99
CA LEU A 165 5.70 1.53 30.25
C LEU A 165 4.94 1.76 31.55
N ASP A 166 3.62 1.69 31.48
CA ASP A 166 2.75 1.75 32.65
C ASP A 166 2.04 0.39 32.80
N ILE A 167 2.35 -0.31 33.88
CA ILE A 167 1.80 -1.63 34.17
C ILE A 167 0.30 -1.59 34.49
N SER A 168 -0.24 -0.41 34.83
CA SER A 168 -1.66 -0.20 35.15
C SER A 168 -2.47 0.24 33.94
N TYR A 169 -1.82 0.63 32.83
CA TYR A 169 -2.47 1.16 31.64
C TYR A 169 -2.17 0.31 30.40
N ARG A 170 -3.23 -0.01 29.64
CA ARG A 170 -3.11 -0.69 28.35
C ARG A 170 -3.59 0.25 27.22
N GLY A 171 -2.62 0.81 26.49
CA GLY A 171 -2.88 1.68 25.34
C GLY A 171 -3.43 0.94 24.12
N THR A 172 -3.61 1.69 23.03
CA THR A 172 -4.08 1.18 21.73
C THR A 172 -3.17 0.10 21.15
N SER A 173 -1.87 0.13 21.50
CA SER A 173 -0.92 -0.94 21.25
C SER A 173 0.13 -1.00 22.37
N PRO A 174 0.95 -2.08 22.45
CA PRO A 174 2.02 -2.20 23.45
C PRO A 174 3.09 -1.11 23.39
N TYR A 175 3.14 -0.35 22.30
CA TYR A 175 4.18 0.65 22.04
C TYR A 175 3.63 2.08 21.94
N VAL A 176 2.39 2.28 22.38
CA VAL A 176 1.80 3.60 22.55
C VAL A 176 1.40 3.71 24.01
N THR A 177 2.17 4.50 24.72
CA THR A 177 1.92 4.93 26.09
C THR A 177 1.77 6.43 26.07
N ILE A 178 0.70 6.90 26.72
CA ILE A 178 0.38 8.31 26.91
C ILE A 178 1.48 8.98 27.74
#